data_AF-A0A7Y5JYQ5-F1
#
_entry.id   AF-A0A7Y5JYQ5-F1
#
_cell.length_a   1.000
_cell.length_b   1.000
_cell.length_c   1.000
_cell.angle_alpha   90.00
_cell.angle_beta   90.00
_cell.angle_gamma   90.00
#
_symmetry.space_group_name_H-M   'P 1'
#
loop_
_entity.id
_entity.type
_entity.pdbx_description
1 polymer ?
#
loop_
_entity_poly.entity_id
_entity_poly.type
_entity_poly.pdbx_seq_one_letter_code
_entity_poly.pdbx_strand_id
1 'polypeptide(L)' 'GLTGDRGGEPTVASPLLKHVFSLRTGSALDDESTALPTYAVRVQHGMVHIGLPLLP' A
#
# COMPACT_ATOMS: atom_id res chain seq x y z
N GLY A 1 -5.35 -9.14 -3.12
CA GLY A 1 -4.74 -9.28 -1.79
C GLY A 1 -5.81 -9.22 -0.72
N LEU A 2 -5.49 -9.57 0.51
CA LEU A 2 -6.40 -9.45 1.65
C LEU A 2 -6.01 -8.21 2.46
N THR A 3 -6.94 -7.29 2.74
CA THR A 3 -6.68 -6.12 3.58
C THR A 3 -6.76 -6.47 5.06
N GLY A 4 -5.99 -5.79 5.91
CA GLY A 4 -6.03 -5.97 7.36
C GLY A 4 -5.39 -4.83 8.14
N ASP A 5 -5.15 -5.05 9.42
CA ASP A 5 -4.48 -4.13 10.34
C ASP A 5 -3.38 -4.88 11.12
N ARG A 6 -2.23 -4.23 11.34
CA ARG A 6 -1.18 -4.71 12.23
C ARG A 6 -0.76 -3.63 13.22
N GLY A 7 -1.49 -3.54 14.33
CA GLY A 7 -1.18 -2.58 15.39
C GLY A 7 -1.47 -1.14 14.98
N GLY A 8 -2.53 -0.92 14.20
CA GLY A 8 -2.88 0.40 13.64
C GLY A 8 -2.27 0.68 12.27
N GLU A 9 -1.37 -0.18 11.78
CA GLU A 9 -0.85 -0.08 10.42
C GLU A 9 -1.80 -0.80 9.43
N PRO A 10 -2.44 -0.09 8.49
CA PRO A 10 -3.29 -0.72 7.49
C PRO A 10 -2.44 -1.51 6.49
N THR A 11 -2.83 -2.75 6.22
CA THR A 11 -2.02 -3.70 5.44
C THR A 11 -2.77 -4.33 4.28
N VAL A 12 -2.01 -4.86 3.32
CA VAL A 12 -2.49 -5.80 2.31
C VAL A 12 -1.55 -7.00 2.20
N ALA A 13 -2.11 -8.20 2.28
CA ALA A 13 -1.38 -9.44 2.06
C ALA A 13 -1.40 -9.85 0.57
N SER A 14 -0.25 -10.21 0.02
CA SER A 14 -0.12 -10.81 -1.32
C SER A 14 -0.89 -12.13 -1.36
N PRO A 15 -1.79 -12.35 -2.33
CA PRO A 15 -2.58 -13.57 -2.42
C PRO A 15 -1.75 -14.81 -2.78
N LEU A 16 -0.51 -14.63 -3.28
CA LEU A 16 0.36 -15.73 -3.71
C LEU A 16 1.47 -16.00 -2.71
N LEU A 17 2.30 -15.00 -2.44
CA LEU A 17 3.54 -15.15 -1.68
C LEU A 17 3.39 -14.82 -0.19
N LYS A 18 2.17 -14.45 0.25
CA LYS A 18 1.83 -14.12 1.64
C LYS A 18 2.60 -12.95 2.29
N HIS A 19 3.43 -12.24 1.53
CA HIS A 19 4.02 -10.98 1.99
C HIS A 19 2.95 -9.99 2.42
N VAL A 20 3.20 -9.25 3.49
CA VAL A 20 2.27 -8.27 4.05
C VAL A 20 2.85 -6.88 3.88
N PHE A 21 2.19 -6.03 3.11
CA PHE A 21 2.66 -4.69 2.80
C PHE A 21 1.85 -3.63 3.55
N SER A 22 2.52 -2.57 4.01
CA SER A 22 1.86 -1.34 4.48
C SER A 22 1.13 -0.66 3.33
N LEU A 23 -0.14 -0.30 3.52
CA LEU A 23 -0.90 0.52 2.58
C LEU A 23 -0.48 2.00 2.63
N ARG A 24 0.22 2.45 3.68
CA ARG A 24 0.72 3.82 3.79
C ARG A 24 2.00 4.04 3.00
N THR A 25 2.94 3.08 3.08
CA THR A 25 4.30 3.27 2.56
C THR A 25 4.66 2.31 1.43
N GLY A 26 3.91 1.21 1.26
CA GLY A 26 4.24 0.15 0.32
C GLY A 26 5.34 -0.80 0.80
N SER A 27 5.95 -0.54 1.97
CA SER A 27 6.99 -1.40 2.55
C SER A 27 6.41 -2.77 2.92
N ALA A 28 7.14 -3.85 2.61
CA ALA A 28 6.85 -5.15 3.21
C ALA A 28 7.18 -5.11 4.71
N LEU A 29 6.30 -5.69 5.52
CA LEU A 29 6.40 -5.72 6.98
C LEU A 29 7.07 -7.01 7.49
N ASP A 30 7.44 -7.89 6.57
CA ASP A 30 8.13 -9.16 6.78
C ASP A 30 9.48 -9.23 6.05
N ASP A 31 9.78 -8.25 5.19
CA ASP A 31 11.06 -8.10 4.49
C ASP A 31 11.31 -6.62 4.13
N GLU A 32 12.15 -5.91 4.90
CA GLU A 32 12.42 -4.48 4.69
C GLU A 32 13.17 -4.18 3.37
N SER A 33 13.71 -5.19 2.70
CA SER A 33 14.38 -5.01 1.40
C SER A 33 13.42 -4.89 0.22
N THR A 34 12.13 -5.17 0.44
CA THR A 34 11.09 -5.16 -0.59
C THR A 34 10.07 -4.06 -0.32
N ALA A 35 9.73 -3.28 -1.36
CA ALA A 35 8.66 -2.30 -1.31
C ALA A 35 7.90 -2.24 -2.63
N LEU A 36 6.61 -1.97 -2.54
CA LEU A 36 5.76 -1.67 -3.68
C LEU A 36 5.77 -0.17 -3.99
N PRO A 37 5.66 0.24 -5.27
CA PRO A 37 5.40 1.64 -5.60
C PRO A 37 4.10 2.13 -4.95
N THR A 38 4.12 3.33 -4.39
CA THR A 38 2.94 4.00 -3.86
C THR A 38 2.55 5.20 -4.73
N TYR A 39 1.26 5.51 -4.70
CA TYR A 39 0.69 6.64 -5.43
C TYR A 39 -0.05 7.53 -4.44
N ALA A 40 0.06 8.84 -4.60
CA ALA A 40 -0.76 9.76 -3.82
C ALA A 40 -2.24 9.52 -4.12
N VAL A 41 -3.08 9.45 -3.09
CA VAL A 41 -4.52 9.26 -3.23
C VAL A 41 -5.28 10.35 -2.50
N ARG A 42 -6.40 10.78 -3.06
CA ARG A 42 -7.36 11.65 -2.36
C ARG A 42 -8.78 11.30 -2.74
N VAL A 43 -9.71 11.57 -1.84
CA VAL A 43 -11.15 11.51 -2.13
C VAL A 43 -11.66 12.93 -2.28
N GLN A 44 -12.29 13.22 -3.42
CA GLN A 44 -12.86 14.54 -3.70
C GLN A 44 -14.24 14.34 -4.35
N HIS A 45 -15.29 14.94 -3.76
CA HIS A 45 -16.68 14.79 -4.21
C HIS A 45 -17.12 13.33 -4.41
N GLY A 46 -16.72 12.44 -3.50
CA GLY A 46 -17.03 11.01 -3.57
C GLY A 46 -16.24 10.22 -4.61
N MET A 47 -15.34 10.86 -5.37
CA MET A 47 -14.45 10.20 -6.32
C MET A 47 -13.06 9.99 -5.73
N VAL A 48 -12.46 8.83 -6.00
CA VAL A 48 -11.07 8.53 -5.68
C VAL A 48 -10.19 9.00 -6.83
N HIS A 49 -9.26 9.90 -6.54
CA HIS A 49 -8.25 10.36 -7.47
C HIS A 49 -6.91 9.71 -7.13
N ILE A 50 -6.26 9.13 -8.13
CA ILE A 50 -4.93 8.54 -8.03
C ILE A 50 -3.94 9.49 -8.71
N GLY A 51 -2.93 9.93 -7.98
CA GLY A 51 -1.84 10.74 -8.51
C GLY A 51 -0.96 9.91 -9.43
N LEU A 52 -0.57 10.50 -10.56
CA LEU A 52 0.50 9.93 -11.36
C LEU A 52 1.80 9.95 -10.53
N PRO A 53 2.65 8.92 -10.68
CA PRO A 53 3.94 8.94 -10.02
C PRO A 53 4.70 10.18 -10.50
N LEU A 54 5.34 10.89 -9.57
CA LEU A 54 6.30 11.92 -9.95
C LEU A 54 7.44 11.16 -10.63
N LEU A 55 7.44 11.15 -11.96
CA LEU A 55 8.62 10.73 -12.70
C LEU A 55 9.77 11.67 -12.28
N PRO A 56 10.98 11.14 -12.07
CA PRO A 56 12.15 11.96 -11.77
C PRO A 56 12.42 12.97 -12.90
#